data_AF-A0A497EGX0-F1
#
_entry.id   AF-A0A497EGX0-F1
#
_cell.length_a   1.000
_cell.length_b   1.000
_cell.length_c   1.000
_cell.angle_alpha   90.00
_cell.angle_beta   90.00
_cell.angle_gamma   90.00
#
_symmetry.space_group_name_H-M   'P 1'
#
loop_
_entity.id
_entity.type
_entity.pdbx_description
1 polymer ?
#
loop_
_entity_poly.entity_id
_entity_poly.type
_entity_poly.pdbx_seq_one_letter_code
_entity_poly.pdbx_strand_id
1 'polypeptide(L)' 'MTLSDGQKRLYEDVLQQEKKQIEDFEAQIQEELAAVKAKISDLQGAQKAAHQMYDAACQRLGIPNEFEDEGSQD' A
#
# COMPACT_ATOMS: atom_id res chain seq x y z
N MET A 1 -34.52 29.13 -17.32
CA MET A 1 -33.66 29.26 -18.52
C MET A 1 -33.06 27.89 -18.81
N THR A 2 -33.28 27.35 -20.00
CA THR A 2 -32.70 26.08 -20.46
C THR A 2 -31.36 26.35 -21.14
N LEU A 3 -30.38 25.47 -20.93
CA LEU A 3 -29.08 25.56 -21.58
C LEU A 3 -29.23 25.53 -23.11
N SER A 4 -28.42 26.32 -23.81
CA SER A 4 -28.29 26.22 -25.25
C SER A 4 -27.60 24.91 -25.64
N ASP A 5 -27.80 24.45 -26.88
CA ASP A 5 -27.21 23.17 -27.31
C ASP A 5 -25.66 23.22 -27.35
N GLY A 6 -25.08 24.40 -27.58
CA GLY A 6 -23.64 24.60 -27.46
C GLY A 6 -23.14 24.48 -26.02
N GLN A 7 -23.89 25.01 -25.05
CA GLN A 7 -23.56 24.85 -23.63
C GLN A 7 -23.70 23.39 -23.18
N LYS A 8 -24.74 22.69 -23.64
CA LYS A 8 -24.94 21.26 -23.33
C LYS A 8 -23.75 20.42 -23.81
N ARG A 9 -23.32 20.59 -25.06
CA ARG A 9 -22.15 19.87 -25.60
C ARG A 9 -20.89 20.12 -24.79
N LEU A 10 -20.64 21.37 -24.41
CA LEU A 10 -19.46 21.71 -23.62
C LEU A 10 -19.48 21.05 -22.24
N TYR A 11 -20.65 20.99 -21.58
CA TYR A 11 -20.79 20.25 -20.33
C TYR A 11 -20.68 18.74 -20.51
N GLU A 12 -21.20 18.18 -21.61
CA GLU A 12 -21.05 16.76 -21.94
C GLU A 12 -19.57 16.40 -22.15
N ASP A 13 -18.81 17.23 -22.87
CA ASP A 13 -17.37 17.03 -23.09
C ASP A 13 -16.59 17.09 -21.77
N VAL A 14 -16.88 18.09 -20.94
CA VAL A 14 -16.27 18.22 -19.59
C VAL A 14 -16.60 16.99 -18.74
N LEU A 15 -17.86 16.52 -18.74
CA LEU A 15 -18.26 15.32 -17.99
C LEU A 15 -17.50 14.07 -18.44
N GLN A 16 -17.31 13.88 -19.75
CA GLN A 16 -16.53 12.74 -20.27
C GLN A 16 -15.07 12.84 -19.86
N GLN A 17 -14.48 14.03 -19.91
CA GLN A 17 -13.09 14.25 -19.52
C GLN A 17 -12.88 14.02 -18.02
N GLU A 18 -13.77 14.54 -17.17
CA GLU A 18 -13.70 14.35 -15.72
C GLU A 18 -13.90 12.88 -15.35
N LYS A 19 -14.85 12.19 -16.00
CA LYS A 19 -15.04 10.75 -15.79
C LYS A 19 -13.77 9.96 -16.08
N LYS A 20 -13.12 10.25 -17.21
CA LYS A 20 -11.85 9.59 -17.56
C LYS A 20 -10.75 9.91 -16.55
N GLN A 21 -10.63 11.15 -16.10
CA GLN A 21 -9.65 11.53 -15.07
C GLN A 21 -9.87 10.77 -13.77
N ILE A 22 -11.14 10.58 -13.35
CA ILE A 22 -11.47 9.79 -12.17
C ILE A 22 -10.99 8.34 -12.35
N GLU A 23 -11.30 7.71 -13.49
CA GLU A 23 -10.85 6.34 -13.78
C GLU A 23 -9.31 6.23 -13.79
N ASP A 24 -8.62 7.22 -14.37
CA ASP A 24 -7.16 7.29 -14.40
C ASP A 24 -6.56 7.46 -12.99
N PHE A 25 -7.20 8.24 -12.11
CA PHE A 25 -6.79 8.37 -10.71
C PHE A 25 -7.05 7.09 -9.90
N GLU A 26 -8.19 6.42 -10.11
CA GLU A 26 -8.48 5.14 -9.47
C GLU A 26 -7.44 4.08 -9.83
N ALA A 27 -7.03 4.01 -11.10
CA ALA A 27 -5.97 3.09 -11.54
C ALA A 27 -4.63 3.36 -10.83
N GLN A 28 -4.20 4.62 -10.76
CA GLN A 28 -2.97 5.02 -10.06
C GLN A 28 -3.02 4.68 -8.56
N ILE A 29 -4.16 4.91 -7.91
CA ILE A 29 -4.34 4.56 -6.49
C ILE A 29 -4.18 3.05 -6.29
N GLN A 30 -4.77 2.22 -7.15
CA GLN A 30 -4.65 0.76 -7.03
C GLN A 30 -3.22 0.28 -7.27
N GLU A 31 -2.51 0.88 -8.22
CA GLU A 31 -1.10 0.58 -8.48
C GLU A 31 -0.22 0.87 -7.26
N GLU A 32 -0.36 2.07 -6.68
CA GLU A 32 0.38 2.46 -5.48
C GLU A 32 0.04 1.57 -4.27
N LEU A 33 -1.24 1.23 -4.07
CA LEU A 33 -1.63 0.29 -3.03
C LEU A 33 -1.00 -1.09 -3.21
N ALA A 34 -0.86 -1.57 -4.45
CA ALA A 34 -0.18 -2.82 -4.74
C ALA A 34 1.33 -2.73 -4.44
N ALA A 35 1.97 -1.63 -4.83
CA ALA A 35 3.38 -1.38 -4.55
C ALA A 35 3.67 -1.31 -3.04
N VAL A 36 2.82 -0.61 -2.27
CA VAL A 36 2.93 -0.54 -0.80
C VAL A 36 2.77 -1.91 -0.17
N LYS A 37 1.79 -2.71 -0.61
CA LYS A 37 1.60 -4.09 -0.11
C LYS A 37 2.83 -4.97 -0.36
N ALA A 38 3.40 -4.90 -1.56
CA ALA A 38 4.62 -5.63 -1.89
C ALA A 38 5.77 -5.20 -0.96
N LYS A 39 5.96 -3.89 -0.77
CA LYS A 39 7.00 -3.34 0.08
C LYS A 39 6.86 -3.76 1.54
N ILE A 40 5.63 -3.80 2.07
CA ILE A 40 5.35 -4.28 3.43
C ILE A 40 5.72 -5.76 3.56
N SER A 41 5.37 -6.59 2.58
CA SER A 41 5.70 -8.03 2.59
C SER A 41 7.22 -8.25 2.62
N ASP A 42 7.98 -7.51 1.82
CA ASP A 42 9.44 -7.57 1.82
C ASP A 42 10.04 -7.17 3.17
N LEU A 43 9.52 -6.09 3.78
CA LEU A 43 9.98 -5.61 5.08
C LEU A 43 9.67 -6.61 6.21
N GLN A 44 8.50 -7.24 6.19
CA GLN A 44 8.15 -8.30 7.14
C GLN A 44 9.08 -9.51 7.00
N GLY A 45 9.43 -9.89 5.77
CA GLY A 45 10.42 -10.94 5.51
C GLY A 45 11.80 -10.59 6.08
N ALA A 46 12.27 -9.37 5.83
CA ALA A 46 13.54 -8.88 6.35
C ALA A 46 13.55 -8.80 7.89
N GLN A 47 12.46 -8.33 8.50
CA GLN A 47 12.30 -8.27 9.95
C GLN A 47 12.36 -9.66 10.56
N LYS A 48 11.64 -10.63 9.99
CA LYS A 48 11.67 -12.03 10.46
C LYS A 48 13.08 -12.63 10.39
N ALA A 49 13.79 -12.38 9.29
CA ALA A 49 15.18 -12.83 9.15
C ALA A 49 16.10 -12.18 10.21
N ALA A 50 15.94 -10.88 10.45
CA ALA A 50 16.69 -10.17 11.49
C ALA A 50 16.41 -10.74 12.89
N HIS A 51 15.14 -11.03 13.22
CA HIS A 51 14.76 -11.66 14.48
C HIS A 51 15.39 -13.05 14.64
N GLN A 52 15.38 -13.89 13.59
CA GLN A 52 16.01 -15.21 13.63
C GLN A 52 17.53 -15.11 13.87
N MET A 53 18.19 -14.13 13.26
CA MET A 53 19.62 -13.91 13.47
C MET A 53 19.92 -13.40 14.88
N TYR A 54 19.09 -12.49 15.40
CA TYR A 54 19.18 -11.99 16.77
C TYR A 54 19.02 -13.12 17.79
N ASP A 55 17.97 -13.94 17.62
CA ASP A 55 17.70 -15.10 18.46
C ASP A 55 18.88 -16.08 18.50
N ALA A 56 19.41 -16.44 17.32
CA ALA A 56 20.59 -17.29 17.20
C ALA A 56 21.83 -16.69 17.89
N ALA A 57 21.98 -15.35 17.88
CA ALA A 57 23.06 -14.67 18.59
C ALA A 57 22.85 -14.71 20.12
N CYS A 58 21.63 -14.46 20.60
CA CYS A 58 21.28 -14.54 22.02
C CYS A 58 21.54 -15.94 22.58
N GLN A 59 21.10 -16.98 21.88
CA GLN A 59 21.33 -18.38 22.26
C GLN A 59 22.83 -18.71 22.36
N ARG A 60 23.64 -18.23 21.40
CA ARG A 60 25.10 -18.44 21.42
C ARG A 60 25.81 -17.71 22.55
N LEU A 61 25.31 -16.53 22.91
CA LEU A 61 25.87 -15.71 23.99
C LEU A 61 25.32 -16.10 25.37
N GLY A 62 24.28 -16.95 25.44
CA GLY A 62 23.62 -17.34 26.68
C GLY A 62 22.87 -16.19 27.35
N ILE A 63 22.44 -15.20 26.57
CA ILE A 63 21.69 -14.04 27.05
C ILE A 63 20.20 -14.19 26.69
N PRO A 64 19.28 -13.68 27.53
CA PRO A 64 17.85 -13.70 27.23
C PRO A 64 17.53 -12.89 25.96
N ASN A 65 16.61 -13.39 25.15
CA ASN A 65 16.12 -12.70 23.96
C ASN A 65 14.89 -11.85 24.33
N GLU A 66 15.02 -10.52 24.23
CA GLU A 66 13.95 -9.57 24.58
C GLU A 66 12.77 -9.57 23.60
N PHE A 67 12.95 -10.13 22.39
CA PHE A 67 11.94 -10.21 21.34
C PHE A 67 11.24 -11.57 21.27
N GLU A 68 11.61 -12.52 22.14
CA GLU A 68 11.06 -13.89 22.11
C GLU A 68 9.57 -13.94 22.53
N ASP A 69 9.14 -13.03 23.42
CA ASP A 69 7.74 -12.92 23.87
C ASP A 69 6.82 -12.22 22.85
N GLU A 70 7.37 -11.41 21.92
CA GLU A 70 6.58 -10.77 20.86
C GLU A 70 6.23 -11.74 19.71
N GLY A 71 6.87 -12.91 19.66
CA GLY A 71 6.70 -13.92 18.61
C GLY A 71 5.66 -15.01 18.88
N SER A 72 4.97 -15.00 20.02
CA SER A 72 4.05 -16.08 20.46
C SER A 72 2.56 -15.70 20.45
N GLN A 73 2.16 -14.61 19.80
CA GLN A 73 0.74 -14.30 19.55
C GLN A 73 0.40 -14.54 18.08
N ASP A 74 -0.12 -15.74 17.81
CA ASP A 74 -1.02 -16.02 16.67
C ASP A 74 -2.27 -15.13 16.72
#